data_AF-A0A972Y7L4-F1
#
_entry.id   AF-A0A972Y7L4-F1
#
_cell.length_a   1.000
_cell.length_b   1.000
_cell.length_c   1.000
_cell.angle_alpha   90.00
_cell.angle_beta   90.00
_cell.angle_gamma   90.00
#
_symmetry.space_group_name_H-M   'P 1'
#
loop_
_entity.id
_entity.type
_entity.pdbx_description
1 polymer ?
#
loop_
_entity_poly.entity_id
_entity_poly.type
_entity_poly.pdbx_seq_one_letter_code
_entity_poly.pdbx_strand_id
1 'polypeptide(L)'
;MKYVYLTLSWVFGVLFGLMGLVFIIASPLGGLCLIFISLLLLPPVRNAVYSKTNEELSFKVRVISIFVLVIAFSVFISEYQDKKDAELTAKSHQKNMDYFNSHRDEIISSVSAALAENNFQIVITQSSKFLAVNDAELNQLHNQAQDELDGIMKAEKKARESDQREQKKKEILAKLKTVPASKFKENKDLYQQLTKLNPDNSFYQKKLEHYSKKLNSKLEKELKEQESLIKEREIRIAKFGEAPVQSAWDGSYYAVERYLKIIANDPDSIEVDDCTKVYHIESGWLVGCEYRGRNAFGGMTRQSNWFSIVHDQVVQMHHASAYRP
;
A
#
# COMPACT_ATOMS: atom_id res chain seq x y z
N MET A 1 -9.28 38.38 33.52
CA MET A 1 -8.59 37.08 33.66
C MET A 1 -8.29 36.67 35.10
N LYS A 2 -7.89 37.57 36.02
CA LYS A 2 -7.57 37.21 37.42
C LYS A 2 -8.71 36.53 38.20
N TYR A 3 -9.95 37.01 38.06
CA TYR A 3 -11.11 36.42 38.73
C TYR A 3 -11.46 35.02 38.23
N VAL A 4 -11.34 34.78 36.93
CA VAL A 4 -11.62 33.46 36.31
C VAL A 4 -10.66 32.38 36.82
N TYR A 5 -9.38 32.70 36.97
CA TYR A 5 -8.40 31.77 37.54
C TYR A 5 -8.69 31.46 39.01
N LEU A 6 -9.10 32.47 39.77
CA LEU A 6 -9.44 32.33 41.19
C LEU A 6 -10.67 31.43 41.38
N THR A 7 -11.71 31.64 40.58
CA THR A 7 -12.93 30.80 40.63
C THR A 7 -12.63 29.37 40.22
N LEU A 8 -11.83 29.14 39.18
CA LEU A 8 -11.44 27.78 38.76
C LEU A 8 -10.61 27.08 39.83
N SER A 9 -9.67 27.78 40.46
CA SER A 9 -8.85 27.23 41.55
C SER A 9 -9.71 26.76 42.73
N TRP A 10 -10.76 27.52 43.07
CA TRP A 10 -11.72 27.14 44.11
C TRP A 10 -12.54 25.92 43.71
N VAL A 11 -13.14 25.93 42.52
CA VAL A 11 -14.00 24.83 42.04
C VAL A 11 -13.20 23.52 41.99
N PHE A 12 -12.03 23.53 41.34
CA PHE A 12 -11.20 22.32 41.24
C PHE A 12 -10.60 21.92 42.59
N GLY A 13 -10.19 22.87 43.43
CA GLY A 13 -9.69 22.57 44.77
C GLY A 13 -10.71 21.85 45.64
N VAL A 14 -11.95 22.36 45.70
CA VAL A 14 -13.03 21.71 46.46
C VAL A 14 -13.39 20.35 45.85
N LEU A 15 -13.51 20.26 44.52
CA LEU A 15 -13.83 19.01 43.83
C LEU A 15 -12.79 17.92 44.11
N PHE A 16 -11.50 18.22 43.93
CA PHE A 16 -10.42 17.25 44.20
C PHE A 16 -10.32 16.92 45.70
N GLY A 17 -10.65 17.86 46.59
CA GLY A 17 -10.69 17.61 48.03
C GLY A 17 -11.77 16.61 48.41
N LEU A 18 -13.00 16.81 47.90
CA LEU A 18 -14.11 15.88 48.12
C LEU A 18 -13.84 14.51 47.49
N MET A 19 -13.34 14.49 46.26
CA MET A 19 -12.97 13.25 45.58
C MET A 19 -11.86 12.51 46.35
N GLY A 20 -10.84 13.23 46.81
CA GLY A 20 -9.77 12.67 47.62
C GLY A 20 -10.27 12.05 48.94
N LEU A 21 -11.20 12.70 49.63
CA LEU A 21 -11.83 12.16 50.85
C LEU A 21 -12.65 10.89 50.59
N VAL A 22 -13.31 10.79 49.44
CA VAL A 22 -14.01 9.55 49.06
C VAL A 22 -13.00 8.45 48.72
N PHE A 23 -11.96 8.78 47.95
CA PHE A 23 -10.97 7.81 47.48
C PHE A 23 -10.00 7.33 48.56
N ILE A 24 -9.82 8.06 49.66
CA ILE A 24 -8.91 7.66 50.75
C ILE A 24 -9.32 6.34 51.41
N ILE A 25 -10.62 6.00 51.35
CA ILE A 25 -11.15 4.74 51.89
C ILE A 25 -10.78 3.56 50.97
N ALA A 26 -10.80 3.78 49.66
CA ALA A 26 -10.54 2.74 48.65
C ALA A 26 -9.04 2.58 48.35
N SER A 27 -8.36 3.69 48.07
CA SER A 27 -6.92 3.76 47.81
C SER A 27 -6.34 4.92 48.64
N PRO A 28 -5.82 4.66 49.86
CA PRO A 28 -5.32 5.71 50.74
C PRO A 28 -4.28 6.62 50.07
N LEU A 29 -3.34 6.03 49.33
CA LEU A 29 -2.31 6.76 48.59
C LEU A 29 -2.90 7.58 47.43
N GLY A 30 -3.83 7.02 46.66
CA GLY A 30 -4.53 7.74 45.59
C GLY A 30 -5.37 8.91 46.12
N GLY A 31 -6.12 8.68 47.21
CA GLY A 31 -6.88 9.71 47.91
C GLY A 31 -5.99 10.84 48.43
N LEU A 32 -4.83 10.51 49.01
CA LEU A 32 -3.83 11.50 49.44
C LEU A 32 -3.30 12.35 48.28
N CYS A 33 -3.03 11.77 47.11
CA CYS A 33 -2.63 12.54 45.93
C CYS A 33 -3.67 13.61 45.54
N LEU A 34 -4.96 13.27 45.57
CA LEU A 34 -6.05 14.22 45.28
C LEU A 34 -6.20 15.29 46.36
N ILE A 35 -6.02 14.93 47.63
CA ILE A 35 -6.02 15.89 48.74
C ILE A 35 -4.85 16.87 48.59
N PHE A 36 -3.65 16.41 48.23
CA PHE A 36 -2.52 17.29 47.97
C PHE A 36 -2.74 18.21 46.76
N ILE A 37 -3.37 17.72 45.68
CA ILE A 37 -3.78 18.57 44.55
C ILE A 37 -4.76 19.65 45.00
N SER A 38 -5.75 19.29 45.84
CA SER A 38 -6.71 20.23 46.43
C SER A 38 -6.01 21.32 47.26
N LEU A 39 -5.08 20.95 48.14
CA LEU A 39 -4.29 21.88 48.96
C LEU A 39 -3.45 22.84 48.11
N LEU A 40 -2.89 22.38 46.98
CA LEU A 40 -2.13 23.24 46.06
C LEU A 40 -3.01 24.22 45.27
N LEU A 41 -4.28 23.88 45.04
CA LEU A 41 -5.22 24.71 44.29
C LEU A 41 -5.92 25.75 45.17
N LEU A 42 -6.29 25.41 46.41
CA LEU A 42 -7.10 26.24 47.29
C LEU A 42 -6.38 27.52 47.75
N PRO A 43 -6.91 28.73 47.43
CA PRO A 43 -6.28 30.00 47.83
C PRO A 43 -6.02 30.18 49.34
N PRO A 44 -6.94 29.77 50.26
CA PRO A 44 -6.71 29.92 51.69
C PRO A 44 -5.47 29.15 52.18
N VAL A 45 -5.24 27.96 51.64
CA VAL A 45 -4.08 27.12 51.98
C VAL A 45 -2.79 27.79 51.52
N ARG A 46 -2.79 28.35 50.31
CA ARG A 46 -1.63 29.09 49.77
C ARG A 46 -1.28 30.31 50.62
N ASN A 47 -2.30 31.09 51.00
CA ASN A 47 -2.11 32.28 51.84
C ASN A 47 -1.57 31.89 53.23
N ALA A 48 -2.07 30.79 53.79
CA ALA A 48 -1.59 30.25 55.06
C ALA A 48 -0.13 29.77 54.98
N VAL A 49 0.26 29.08 53.91
CA VAL A 49 1.65 28.67 53.68
C VAL A 49 2.56 29.89 53.54
N TYR A 50 2.19 30.85 52.68
CA TYR A 50 2.95 32.08 52.48
C TYR A 50 3.16 32.86 53.79
N SER A 51 2.11 32.99 54.61
CA SER A 51 2.20 33.67 55.91
C SER A 51 3.19 33.03 56.90
N LYS A 52 3.53 31.75 56.71
CA LYS A 52 4.43 30.99 57.57
C LYS A 52 5.83 30.85 56.98
N THR A 53 5.95 30.74 55.66
CA THR A 53 7.23 30.48 54.99
C THR A 53 7.83 31.72 54.35
N ASN A 54 7.07 32.81 54.17
CA ASN A 54 7.45 34.00 53.39
C ASN A 54 7.89 33.70 51.94
N GLU A 55 7.63 32.50 51.44
CA GLU A 55 7.98 32.08 50.08
C GLU A 55 6.72 31.85 49.25
N GLU A 56 6.65 32.50 48.07
CA GLU A 56 5.58 32.26 47.11
C GLU A 56 5.93 31.06 46.22
N LEU A 57 5.09 30.03 46.24
CA LEU A 57 5.27 28.91 45.35
C LEU A 57 4.98 29.33 43.91
N SER A 58 6.04 29.38 43.10
CA SER A 58 5.98 29.82 41.70
C SER A 58 4.93 29.04 40.92
N PHE A 59 4.24 29.73 40.00
CA PHE A 59 3.22 29.13 39.14
C PHE A 59 3.71 27.88 38.40
N LYS A 60 4.96 27.89 37.91
CA LYS A 60 5.56 26.76 37.19
C LYS A 60 5.69 25.53 38.08
N VAL A 61 6.20 25.70 39.31
CA VAL A 61 6.40 24.61 40.28
C VAL A 61 5.06 23.96 40.61
N ARG A 62 4.03 24.76 40.86
CA ARG A 62 2.67 24.26 41.14
C ARG A 62 2.09 23.41 40.01
N VAL A 63 2.21 23.87 38.76
CA VAL A 63 1.70 23.12 37.61
C VAL A 63 2.42 21.78 37.50
N ILE A 64 3.75 21.77 37.69
CA ILE A 64 4.56 20.55 37.69
C ILE A 64 4.14 19.61 38.83
N SER A 65 3.99 20.11 40.06
CA SER A 65 3.58 19.30 41.22
C SER A 65 2.19 18.68 41.03
N ILE A 66 1.23 19.44 40.50
CA ILE A 66 -0.12 18.91 40.20
C ILE A 66 -0.02 17.83 39.14
N PHE A 67 0.74 18.04 38.07
CA PHE A 67 0.91 17.05 37.01
C PHE A 67 1.52 15.74 37.53
N VAL A 68 2.57 15.82 38.36
CA VAL A 68 3.20 14.65 38.99
C VAL A 68 2.20 13.92 39.90
N LEU A 69 1.41 14.64 40.70
CA LEU A 69 0.41 14.03 41.58
C LEU A 69 -0.74 13.36 40.80
N VAL A 70 -1.13 13.90 39.64
CA VAL A 70 -2.13 13.27 38.75
C VAL A 70 -1.60 11.97 38.14
N ILE A 71 -0.33 11.93 37.74
CA ILE A 71 0.32 10.70 37.26
C ILE A 71 0.38 9.66 38.39
N ALA A 72 0.85 10.06 39.58
CA ALA A 72 0.91 9.19 40.75
C ALA A 72 -0.48 8.64 41.11
N PHE A 73 -1.51 9.48 41.14
CA PHE A 73 -2.90 9.08 41.35
C PHE A 73 -3.38 8.04 40.32
N SER A 74 -3.05 8.24 39.05
CA SER A 74 -3.43 7.31 37.97
C SER A 74 -2.80 5.93 38.17
N VAL A 75 -1.54 5.86 38.57
CA VAL A 75 -0.85 4.60 38.89
C VAL A 75 -1.50 3.90 40.10
N PHE A 76 -1.76 4.64 41.18
CA PHE A 76 -2.38 4.08 42.38
C PHE A 76 -3.83 3.63 42.18
N ILE A 77 -4.57 4.26 41.27
CA ILE A 77 -5.91 3.79 40.88
C ILE A 77 -5.82 2.50 40.06
N SER A 78 -4.90 2.42 39.10
CA SER A 78 -4.71 1.22 38.29
C SER A 78 -4.39 0.01 39.19
N GLU A 79 -3.45 0.16 40.12
CA GLU A 79 -3.09 -0.91 41.04
C GLU A 79 -4.26 -1.33 41.95
N TYR A 80 -5.08 -0.37 42.38
CA TYR A 80 -6.29 -0.67 43.16
C TYR A 80 -7.33 -1.45 42.33
N GLN A 81 -7.54 -1.07 41.07
CA GLN A 81 -8.44 -1.78 40.16
C GLN A 81 -7.94 -3.20 39.91
N ASP A 82 -6.65 -3.37 39.60
CA ASP A 82 -6.05 -4.70 39.39
C ASP A 82 -6.21 -5.61 40.62
N LYS A 83 -5.97 -5.07 41.83
CA LYS A 83 -6.17 -5.82 43.08
C LYS A 83 -7.63 -6.19 43.32
N LYS A 84 -8.56 -5.27 43.04
CA LYS A 84 -9.99 -5.50 43.21
C LYS A 84 -10.52 -6.54 42.23
N ASP A 85 -10.07 -6.50 40.98
CA ASP A 85 -10.43 -7.47 39.94
C ASP A 85 -9.80 -8.84 40.23
N ALA A 86 -8.57 -8.88 40.73
CA ALA A 86 -7.93 -10.11 41.24
C ALA A 86 -8.70 -10.70 42.44
N GLU A 87 -9.18 -9.88 43.37
CA GLU A 87 -9.98 -10.35 44.50
C GLU A 87 -11.36 -10.86 44.05
N LEU A 88 -12.01 -10.16 43.11
CA LEU A 88 -13.30 -10.57 42.57
C LEU A 88 -13.20 -11.89 41.80
N THR A 89 -12.15 -12.04 40.99
CA THR A 89 -11.88 -13.29 40.27
C THR A 89 -11.53 -14.42 41.24
N ALA A 90 -10.70 -14.19 42.25
CA ALA A 90 -10.41 -15.17 43.29
C ALA A 90 -11.68 -15.60 44.05
N LYS A 91 -12.57 -14.66 44.41
CA LYS A 91 -13.87 -14.97 45.03
C LYS A 91 -14.77 -15.76 44.09
N SER A 92 -14.79 -15.43 42.80
CA SER A 92 -15.56 -16.18 41.80
C SER A 92 -15.01 -17.60 41.62
N HIS A 93 -13.68 -17.76 41.59
CA HIS A 93 -13.03 -19.07 41.54
C HIS A 93 -13.37 -19.88 42.78
N GLN A 94 -13.28 -19.30 43.96
CA GLN A 94 -13.65 -19.98 45.20
C GLN A 94 -15.11 -20.44 45.18
N LYS A 95 -16.05 -19.56 44.78
CA LYS A 95 -17.46 -19.93 44.65
C LYS A 95 -17.68 -21.07 43.65
N ASN A 96 -16.98 -21.05 42.52
CA ASN A 96 -17.06 -22.13 41.53
C ASN A 96 -16.48 -23.42 42.07
N MET A 97 -15.39 -23.37 42.86
CA MET A 97 -14.82 -24.54 43.51
C MET A 97 -15.79 -25.13 44.55
N ASP A 98 -16.38 -24.28 45.41
CA ASP A 98 -17.35 -24.71 46.41
C ASP A 98 -18.62 -25.30 45.77
N TYR A 99 -19.11 -24.66 44.70
CA TYR A 99 -20.23 -25.15 43.91
C TYR A 99 -19.91 -26.51 43.26
N PHE A 100 -18.74 -26.64 42.64
CA PHE A 100 -18.31 -27.89 42.04
C PHE A 100 -18.18 -29.00 43.08
N ASN A 101 -17.57 -28.73 44.23
CA ASN A 101 -17.40 -29.73 45.29
C ASN A 101 -18.74 -30.23 45.85
N SER A 102 -19.79 -29.40 45.81
CA SER A 102 -21.14 -29.77 46.27
C SER A 102 -22.02 -30.41 45.20
N HIS A 103 -21.71 -30.22 43.92
CA HIS A 103 -22.50 -30.71 42.77
C HIS A 103 -21.67 -31.53 41.78
N ARG A 104 -20.57 -32.12 42.24
CA ARG A 104 -19.56 -32.77 41.39
C ARG A 104 -20.21 -33.77 40.43
N ASP A 105 -20.99 -34.70 40.97
CA ASP A 105 -21.54 -35.81 40.17
C ASP A 105 -22.57 -35.32 39.14
N GLU A 106 -23.36 -34.29 39.46
CA GLU A 106 -24.30 -33.68 38.52
C GLU A 106 -23.55 -32.97 37.37
N ILE A 107 -22.49 -32.22 37.70
CA ILE A 107 -21.66 -31.53 36.71
C ILE A 107 -20.94 -32.53 35.82
N ILE A 108 -20.30 -33.54 36.41
CA ILE A 108 -19.62 -34.61 35.66
C ILE A 108 -20.62 -35.33 34.77
N SER A 109 -21.80 -35.69 35.28
CA SER A 109 -22.85 -36.36 34.49
C SER A 109 -23.35 -35.50 33.33
N SER A 110 -23.59 -34.20 33.54
CA SER A 110 -23.96 -33.26 32.47
C SER A 110 -22.87 -33.15 31.40
N VAL A 111 -21.61 -33.01 31.82
CA VAL A 111 -20.46 -32.89 30.91
C VAL A 111 -20.25 -34.20 30.14
N SER A 112 -20.37 -35.35 30.79
CA SER A 112 -20.28 -36.67 30.15
C SER A 112 -21.42 -36.90 29.15
N ALA A 113 -22.65 -36.49 29.49
CA ALA A 113 -23.79 -36.59 28.59
C ALA A 113 -23.58 -35.73 27.33
N ALA A 114 -23.14 -34.48 27.51
CA ALA A 114 -22.80 -33.60 26.39
C ALA A 114 -21.66 -34.17 25.53
N LEU A 115 -20.68 -34.85 26.13
CA LEU A 115 -19.60 -35.52 25.41
C LEU A 115 -20.13 -36.72 24.59
N ALA A 116 -21.03 -37.53 25.16
CA ALA A 116 -21.66 -38.66 24.47
C ALA A 116 -22.52 -38.21 23.28
N GLU A 117 -23.11 -37.02 23.35
CA GLU A 117 -23.84 -36.37 22.26
C GLU A 117 -22.91 -35.68 21.22
N ASN A 118 -21.58 -35.80 21.36
CA ASN A 118 -20.57 -35.10 20.56
C ASN A 118 -20.68 -33.57 20.59
N ASN A 119 -21.27 -33.02 21.65
CA ASN A 119 -21.40 -31.57 21.81
C ASN A 119 -20.16 -30.98 22.50
N PHE A 120 -19.02 -31.09 21.83
CA PHE A 120 -17.71 -30.73 22.37
C PHE A 120 -17.62 -29.27 22.83
N GLN A 121 -18.31 -28.35 22.15
CA GLN A 121 -18.35 -26.94 22.53
C GLN A 121 -19.03 -26.74 23.90
N ILE A 122 -20.13 -27.46 24.17
CA ILE A 122 -20.80 -27.41 25.47
C ILE A 122 -19.90 -28.02 26.54
N VAL A 123 -19.25 -29.16 26.26
CA VAL A 123 -18.30 -29.80 27.18
C VAL A 123 -17.21 -28.81 27.60
N ILE A 124 -16.53 -28.17 26.65
CA ILE A 124 -15.47 -27.18 26.91
C ILE A 124 -16.01 -25.98 27.70
N THR A 125 -17.17 -25.44 27.32
CA THR A 125 -17.77 -24.26 27.98
C THR A 125 -18.21 -24.55 29.42
N GLN A 126 -18.71 -25.76 29.69
CA GLN A 126 -19.14 -26.15 31.04
C GLN A 126 -17.94 -26.51 31.92
N SER A 127 -17.00 -27.30 31.42
CA SER A 127 -15.82 -27.75 32.17
C SER A 127 -14.82 -26.63 32.45
N SER A 128 -14.61 -25.70 31.50
CA SER A 128 -13.70 -24.54 31.67
C SER A 128 -13.99 -23.70 32.91
N LYS A 129 -15.25 -23.62 33.35
CA LYS A 129 -15.68 -22.87 34.55
C LYS A 129 -15.09 -23.43 35.85
N PHE A 130 -14.68 -24.71 35.83
CA PHE A 130 -14.29 -25.47 37.01
C PHE A 130 -12.86 -26.07 36.90
N LEU A 131 -12.09 -25.76 35.85
CA LEU A 131 -10.71 -26.28 35.70
C LEU A 131 -9.78 -25.92 36.87
N ALA A 132 -10.04 -24.80 37.55
CA ALA A 132 -9.28 -24.39 38.74
C ALA A 132 -9.40 -25.37 39.92
N VAL A 133 -10.42 -26.24 39.94
CA VAL A 133 -10.59 -27.29 40.95
C VAL A 133 -9.55 -28.40 40.78
N ASN A 134 -8.98 -28.55 39.59
CA ASN A 134 -8.02 -29.60 39.24
C ASN A 134 -8.56 -31.04 39.46
N ASP A 135 -9.86 -31.24 39.21
CA ASP A 135 -10.47 -32.57 39.23
C ASP A 135 -10.02 -33.38 38.01
N ALA A 136 -9.49 -34.59 38.25
CA ALA A 136 -8.87 -35.41 37.22
C ALA A 136 -9.87 -35.85 36.12
N GLU A 137 -11.10 -36.18 36.51
CA GLU A 137 -12.14 -36.66 35.60
C GLU A 137 -12.67 -35.52 34.73
N LEU A 138 -12.96 -34.37 35.33
CA LEU A 138 -13.36 -33.17 34.59
C LEU A 138 -12.28 -32.73 33.61
N ASN A 139 -11.01 -32.71 34.03
CA ASN A 139 -9.88 -32.35 33.18
C ASN A 139 -9.73 -33.32 32.01
N GLN A 140 -9.91 -34.62 32.24
CA GLN A 140 -9.88 -35.62 31.18
C GLN A 140 -11.01 -35.39 30.16
N LEU A 141 -12.25 -35.16 30.61
CA LEU A 141 -13.39 -34.88 29.74
C LEU A 141 -13.19 -33.60 28.93
N HIS A 142 -12.64 -32.56 29.56
CA HIS A 142 -12.30 -31.30 28.90
C HIS A 142 -11.27 -31.51 27.79
N ASN A 143 -10.15 -32.15 28.12
CA ASN A 143 -9.06 -32.39 27.17
C ASN A 143 -9.52 -33.28 26.01
N GLN A 144 -10.29 -34.34 26.28
CA GLN A 144 -10.85 -35.19 25.24
C GLN A 144 -11.74 -34.41 24.27
N ALA A 145 -12.65 -33.57 24.79
CA ALA A 145 -13.50 -32.75 23.93
C ALA A 145 -12.70 -31.72 23.12
N GLN A 146 -11.65 -31.15 23.70
CA GLN A 146 -10.77 -30.22 23.02
C GLN A 146 -10.01 -30.89 21.88
N ASP A 147 -9.42 -32.06 22.13
CA ASP A 147 -8.69 -32.82 21.11
C ASP A 147 -9.59 -33.24 19.94
N GLU A 148 -10.82 -33.70 20.23
CA GLU A 148 -11.80 -34.06 19.21
C GLU A 148 -12.27 -32.85 18.40
N LEU A 149 -12.58 -31.73 19.07
CA LEU A 149 -12.99 -30.50 18.39
C LEU A 149 -11.87 -29.96 17.49
N ASP A 150 -10.63 -29.98 17.96
CA ASP A 150 -9.46 -29.60 17.17
C ASP A 150 -9.27 -30.54 15.97
N GLY A 151 -9.50 -31.84 16.15
CA GLY A 151 -9.52 -32.84 15.09
C GLY A 151 -10.55 -32.51 14.00
N ILE A 152 -11.79 -32.23 14.41
CA ILE A 152 -12.90 -31.84 13.52
C ILE A 152 -12.57 -30.54 12.79
N MET A 153 -12.11 -29.50 13.49
CA MET A 153 -11.75 -28.22 12.88
C MET A 153 -10.62 -28.38 11.85
N LYS A 154 -9.61 -29.20 12.15
CA LYS A 154 -8.53 -29.51 11.19
C LYS A 154 -9.05 -30.28 9.98
N ALA A 155 -9.95 -31.24 10.18
CA ALA A 155 -10.58 -32.01 9.10
C ALA A 155 -11.47 -31.13 8.22
N GLU A 156 -12.33 -30.30 8.81
CA GLU A 156 -13.17 -29.34 8.09
C GLU A 156 -12.33 -28.34 7.30
N LYS A 157 -11.28 -27.79 7.91
CA LYS A 157 -10.37 -26.86 7.22
C LYS A 157 -9.75 -27.53 6.00
N LYS A 158 -9.25 -28.76 6.13
CA LYS A 158 -8.70 -29.54 5.01
C LYS A 158 -9.76 -29.81 3.93
N ALA A 159 -10.98 -30.15 4.32
CA ALA A 159 -12.09 -30.36 3.38
C ALA A 159 -12.43 -29.08 2.60
N ARG A 160 -12.59 -27.94 3.30
CA ARG A 160 -12.83 -26.63 2.69
C ARG A 160 -11.70 -26.22 1.75
N GLU A 161 -10.45 -26.43 2.14
CA GLU A 161 -9.29 -26.14 1.28
C GLU A 161 -9.29 -27.03 0.02
N SER A 162 -9.66 -28.31 0.16
CA SER A 162 -9.81 -29.24 -0.97
C SER A 162 -10.92 -28.78 -1.94
N ASP A 163 -12.08 -28.41 -1.41
CA ASP A 163 -13.20 -27.93 -2.22
C ASP A 163 -12.85 -26.63 -2.96
N GLN A 164 -12.19 -25.69 -2.27
CA GLN A 164 -11.71 -24.45 -2.88
C GLN A 164 -10.68 -24.72 -4.00
N ARG A 165 -9.77 -25.68 -3.81
CA ARG A 165 -8.81 -26.08 -4.85
C ARG A 165 -9.53 -26.64 -6.07
N GLU A 166 -10.53 -27.49 -5.90
CA GLU A 166 -11.31 -28.04 -7.01
C GLU A 166 -12.18 -27.00 -7.71
N GLN A 167 -12.80 -26.07 -6.97
CA GLN A 167 -13.53 -24.94 -7.56
C GLN A 167 -12.61 -24.06 -8.40
N LYS A 168 -11.47 -23.64 -7.83
CA LYS A 168 -10.49 -22.81 -8.54
C LYS A 168 -9.94 -23.50 -9.79
N LYS A 169 -9.69 -24.81 -9.72
CA LYS A 169 -9.30 -25.62 -10.87
C LYS A 169 -10.39 -25.59 -11.95
N LYS A 170 -11.66 -25.78 -11.60
CA LYS A 170 -12.79 -25.70 -12.56
C LYS A 170 -12.87 -24.32 -13.21
N GLU A 171 -12.72 -23.25 -12.44
CA GLU A 171 -12.71 -21.88 -12.95
C GLU A 171 -11.56 -21.64 -13.95
N ILE A 172 -10.34 -22.07 -13.61
CA ILE A 172 -9.18 -21.93 -14.50
C ILE A 172 -9.40 -22.74 -15.79
N LEU A 173 -9.93 -23.96 -15.69
CA LEU A 173 -10.25 -24.78 -16.86
C LEU A 173 -11.34 -24.13 -17.73
N ALA A 174 -12.35 -23.48 -17.14
CA ALA A 174 -13.35 -22.73 -17.88
C ALA A 174 -12.72 -21.53 -18.62
N LYS A 175 -11.83 -20.76 -17.96
CA LYS A 175 -11.08 -19.67 -18.60
C LYS A 175 -10.24 -20.15 -19.76
N LEU A 176 -9.53 -21.28 -19.61
CA LEU A 176 -8.72 -21.88 -20.68
C LEU A 176 -9.53 -22.21 -21.94
N LYS A 177 -10.81 -22.54 -21.82
CA LYS A 177 -11.69 -22.78 -22.99
C LYS A 177 -11.98 -21.50 -23.77
N THR A 178 -11.94 -20.35 -23.11
CA THR A 178 -12.25 -19.04 -23.71
C THR A 178 -11.03 -18.33 -24.27
N VAL A 179 -9.84 -18.61 -23.72
CA VAL A 179 -8.60 -17.95 -24.13
C VAL A 179 -8.09 -18.55 -25.45
N PRO A 180 -7.91 -17.76 -26.51
CA PRO A 180 -7.37 -18.27 -27.77
C PRO A 180 -5.96 -18.83 -27.61
N ALA A 181 -5.63 -19.88 -28.37
CA ALA A 181 -4.31 -20.52 -28.31
C ALA A 181 -3.14 -19.58 -28.68
N SER A 182 -3.40 -18.49 -29.40
CA SER A 182 -2.41 -17.47 -29.77
C SER A 182 -2.01 -16.56 -28.60
N LYS A 183 -2.80 -16.51 -27.52
CA LYS A 183 -2.50 -15.74 -26.30
C LYS A 183 -1.55 -16.54 -25.42
N PHE A 184 -0.29 -16.66 -25.84
CA PHE A 184 0.69 -17.55 -25.19
C PHE A 184 0.95 -17.21 -23.73
N LYS A 185 1.01 -15.91 -23.39
CA LYS A 185 1.22 -15.45 -22.01
C LYS A 185 0.07 -15.85 -21.08
N GLU A 186 -1.16 -15.52 -21.47
CA GLU A 186 -2.36 -15.85 -20.68
C GLU A 186 -2.51 -17.37 -20.51
N ASN A 187 -2.30 -18.16 -21.57
CA ASN A 187 -2.32 -19.62 -21.47
C ASN A 187 -1.22 -20.15 -20.52
N LYS A 188 0.02 -19.66 -20.65
CA LYS A 188 1.13 -20.01 -19.76
C LYS A 188 0.76 -19.75 -18.30
N ASP A 189 0.25 -18.57 -17.99
CA ASP A 189 -0.08 -18.15 -16.63
C ASP A 189 -1.20 -19.01 -16.03
N LEU A 190 -2.22 -19.37 -16.82
CA LEU A 190 -3.30 -20.26 -16.38
C LEU A 190 -2.79 -21.69 -16.13
N TYR A 191 -1.95 -22.24 -17.00
CA TYR A 191 -1.35 -23.56 -16.76
C TYR A 191 -0.38 -23.56 -15.58
N GLN A 192 0.33 -22.45 -15.32
CA GLN A 192 1.19 -22.31 -14.14
C GLN A 192 0.36 -22.34 -12.84
N GLN A 193 -0.84 -21.76 -12.84
CA GLN A 193 -1.74 -21.86 -11.70
C GLN A 193 -2.24 -23.29 -11.50
N LEU A 194 -2.55 -24.00 -12.59
CA LEU A 194 -2.96 -25.41 -12.53
C LEU A 194 -1.84 -26.33 -12.00
N THR A 195 -0.59 -26.12 -12.38
CA THR A 195 0.55 -26.90 -11.84
C THR A 195 0.80 -26.60 -10.37
N LYS A 196 0.54 -25.38 -9.89
CA LYS A 196 0.62 -25.07 -8.45
C LYS A 196 -0.49 -25.76 -7.65
N LEU A 197 -1.68 -25.88 -8.23
CA LEU A 197 -2.83 -26.55 -7.58
C LEU A 197 -2.72 -28.08 -7.62
N ASN A 198 -2.15 -28.63 -8.70
CA ASN A 198 -1.92 -30.06 -8.86
C ASN A 198 -0.53 -30.30 -9.48
N PRO A 199 0.52 -30.35 -8.64
CA PRO A 199 1.90 -30.52 -9.08
C PRO A 199 2.15 -31.81 -9.85
N ASP A 200 1.45 -32.90 -9.52
CA ASP A 200 1.70 -34.23 -10.09
C ASP A 200 1.05 -34.42 -11.48
N ASN A 201 0.31 -33.41 -11.96
CA ASN A 201 -0.35 -33.50 -13.25
C ASN A 201 0.62 -33.24 -14.42
N SER A 202 1.11 -34.33 -15.02
CA SER A 202 2.03 -34.29 -16.16
C SER A 202 1.48 -33.55 -17.39
N PHE A 203 0.16 -33.54 -17.60
CA PHE A 203 -0.46 -32.81 -18.70
C PHE A 203 -0.33 -31.28 -18.53
N TYR A 204 -0.59 -30.75 -17.33
CA TYR A 204 -0.44 -29.33 -17.05
C TYR A 204 1.01 -28.88 -17.15
N GLN A 205 1.95 -29.69 -16.65
CA GLN A 205 3.38 -29.42 -16.79
C GLN A 205 3.80 -29.32 -18.26
N LYS A 206 3.42 -30.30 -19.10
CA LYS A 206 3.73 -30.28 -20.55
C LYS A 206 3.13 -29.08 -21.26
N LYS A 207 1.90 -28.68 -20.91
CA LYS A 207 1.25 -27.50 -21.48
C LYS A 207 1.93 -26.20 -21.05
N LEU A 208 2.30 -26.08 -19.78
CA LEU A 208 3.06 -24.95 -19.26
C LEU A 208 4.40 -24.79 -20.02
N GLU A 209 5.12 -25.90 -20.23
CA GLU A 209 6.37 -25.91 -20.99
C GLU A 209 6.13 -25.50 -22.45
N HIS A 210 5.11 -26.05 -23.10
CA HIS A 210 4.75 -25.71 -24.47
C HIS A 210 4.50 -24.21 -24.66
N TYR A 211 3.66 -23.61 -23.81
CA TYR A 211 3.35 -22.18 -23.90
C TYR A 211 4.54 -21.30 -23.49
N SER A 212 5.38 -21.76 -22.56
CA SER A 212 6.63 -21.07 -22.22
C SER A 212 7.58 -21.02 -23.41
N LYS A 213 7.76 -22.13 -24.13
CA LYS A 213 8.59 -22.19 -25.34
C LYS A 213 8.04 -21.31 -26.46
N LYS A 214 6.71 -21.32 -26.68
CA LYS A 214 6.06 -20.46 -27.69
C LYS A 214 6.20 -18.98 -27.38
N LEU A 215 6.04 -18.59 -26.12
CA LEU A 215 6.21 -17.21 -25.68
C LEU A 215 7.66 -16.73 -25.87
N ASN A 216 8.64 -17.53 -25.43
CA ASN A 216 10.05 -17.18 -25.58
C ASN A 216 10.44 -17.07 -27.06
N SER A 217 10.01 -18.02 -27.90
CA SER A 217 10.27 -17.95 -29.34
C SER A 217 9.65 -16.71 -30.01
N LYS A 218 8.49 -16.25 -29.54
CA LYS A 218 7.87 -15.01 -30.02
C LYS A 218 8.71 -13.79 -29.61
N LEU A 219 9.08 -13.70 -28.33
CA LEU A 219 9.91 -12.62 -27.79
C LEU A 219 11.27 -12.55 -28.50
N GLU A 220 11.92 -13.69 -28.72
CA GLU A 220 13.20 -13.75 -29.45
C GLU A 220 13.08 -13.23 -30.89
N LYS A 221 11.97 -13.49 -31.57
CA LYS A 221 11.75 -12.97 -32.93
C LYS A 221 11.55 -11.46 -32.91
N GLU A 222 10.73 -10.94 -32.00
CA GLU A 222 10.48 -9.51 -31.84
C GLU A 222 11.78 -8.77 -31.50
N LEU A 223 12.61 -9.33 -30.62
CA LEU A 223 13.93 -8.77 -30.28
C LEU A 223 14.87 -8.74 -31.50
N LYS A 224 14.95 -9.84 -32.27
CA LYS A 224 15.79 -9.88 -33.47
C LYS A 224 15.34 -8.91 -34.54
N GLU A 225 14.03 -8.74 -34.72
CA GLU A 225 13.47 -7.76 -35.66
C GLU A 225 13.80 -6.33 -35.23
N GLN A 226 13.64 -6.03 -33.93
CA GLN A 226 14.01 -4.74 -33.38
C GLN A 226 15.52 -4.46 -33.53
N GLU A 227 16.37 -5.45 -33.25
CA GLU A 227 17.81 -5.35 -33.46
C GLU A 227 18.17 -5.10 -34.94
N SER A 228 17.50 -5.76 -35.89
CA SER A 228 17.72 -5.49 -37.32
C SER A 228 17.31 -4.08 -37.70
N LEU A 229 16.18 -3.57 -37.20
CA LEU A 229 15.72 -2.21 -37.48
C LEU A 229 16.68 -1.15 -36.90
N ILE A 230 17.25 -1.42 -35.72
CA ILE A 230 18.26 -0.54 -35.12
C ILE A 230 19.52 -0.53 -35.98
N LYS A 231 20.04 -1.69 -36.40
CA LYS A 231 21.21 -1.78 -37.26
C LYS A 231 20.99 -1.10 -38.61
N GLU A 232 19.83 -1.30 -39.23
CA GLU A 232 19.45 -0.62 -40.47
C GLU A 232 19.40 0.90 -40.30
N ARG A 233 18.87 1.38 -39.17
CA ARG A 233 18.88 2.81 -38.83
C ARG A 233 20.29 3.33 -38.63
N GLU A 234 21.14 2.62 -37.91
CA GLU A 234 22.54 3.02 -37.68
C GLU A 234 23.33 3.09 -39.00
N ILE A 235 23.19 2.08 -39.86
CA ILE A 235 23.81 2.08 -41.20
C ILE A 235 23.30 3.27 -42.02
N ARG A 236 22.00 3.57 -41.96
CA ARG A 236 21.41 4.72 -42.67
C ARG A 236 21.96 6.04 -42.15
N ILE A 237 22.02 6.23 -40.83
CA ILE A 237 22.56 7.44 -40.22
C ILE A 237 24.06 7.59 -40.54
N ALA A 238 24.83 6.50 -40.52
CA ALA A 238 26.23 6.52 -40.89
C ALA A 238 26.45 6.92 -42.36
N LYS A 239 25.56 6.48 -43.27
CA LYS A 239 25.66 6.75 -44.71
C LYS A 239 25.12 8.13 -45.10
N PHE A 240 24.05 8.61 -44.47
CA PHE A 240 23.31 9.79 -44.92
C PHE A 240 23.14 10.88 -43.86
N GLY A 241 23.58 10.65 -42.63
CA GLY A 241 23.27 11.52 -41.48
C GLY A 241 21.86 11.30 -40.93
N GLU A 242 21.53 12.02 -39.87
CA GLU A 242 20.17 12.04 -39.33
C GLU A 242 19.18 12.65 -40.33
N ALA A 243 17.91 12.26 -40.22
CA ALA A 243 16.87 12.87 -41.05
C ALA A 243 16.78 14.37 -40.74
N PRO A 244 16.77 15.26 -41.75
CA PRO A 244 16.64 16.68 -41.53
C PRO A 244 15.35 16.97 -40.76
N VAL A 245 15.44 17.86 -39.79
CA VAL A 245 14.32 18.25 -38.94
C VAL A 245 13.62 19.44 -39.57
N GLN A 246 12.30 19.32 -39.76
CA GLN A 246 11.48 20.41 -40.25
C GLN A 246 11.28 21.42 -39.13
N SER A 247 11.49 22.70 -39.42
CA SER A 247 11.26 23.79 -38.48
C SER A 247 9.77 23.86 -38.13
N ALA A 248 9.49 23.95 -36.82
CA ALA A 248 8.13 24.03 -36.31
C ALA A 248 7.45 25.40 -36.55
N TRP A 249 8.23 26.43 -36.90
CA TRP A 249 7.74 27.81 -37.02
C TRP A 249 7.29 28.18 -38.43
N ASP A 250 8.06 27.76 -39.43
CA ASP A 250 7.91 28.14 -40.83
C ASP A 250 7.87 26.92 -41.77
N GLY A 251 7.97 25.70 -41.24
CA GLY A 251 7.93 24.48 -42.05
C GLY A 251 9.18 24.27 -42.92
N SER A 252 10.21 25.10 -42.79
CA SER A 252 11.41 25.02 -43.61
C SER A 252 12.39 23.96 -43.11
N TYR A 253 13.35 23.58 -43.95
CA TYR A 253 14.51 22.79 -43.54
C TYR A 253 15.76 23.66 -43.56
N TYR A 254 16.47 23.76 -42.44
CA TYR A 254 17.64 24.64 -42.32
C TYR A 254 18.73 24.34 -43.36
N ALA A 255 18.94 23.07 -43.71
CA ALA A 255 19.86 22.67 -44.78
C ALA A 255 19.47 23.26 -46.15
N VAL A 256 18.16 23.33 -46.45
CA VAL A 256 17.63 23.88 -47.70
C VAL A 256 17.76 25.40 -47.70
N GLU A 257 17.36 26.07 -46.62
CA GLU A 257 17.47 27.53 -46.50
C GLU A 257 18.94 27.98 -46.64
N ARG A 258 19.86 27.29 -45.95
CA ARG A 258 21.31 27.54 -46.03
C ARG A 258 21.82 27.37 -47.46
N TYR A 259 21.42 26.29 -48.14
CA TYR A 259 21.80 26.03 -49.53
C TYR A 259 21.30 27.12 -50.47
N LEU A 260 20.01 27.49 -50.39
CA LEU A 260 19.41 28.52 -51.23
C LEU A 260 20.09 29.88 -51.03
N LYS A 261 20.39 30.27 -49.79
CA LYS A 261 21.13 31.50 -49.48
C LYS A 261 22.55 31.52 -50.06
N ILE A 262 23.21 30.37 -50.18
CA ILE A 262 24.55 30.27 -50.79
C ILE A 262 24.50 30.51 -52.30
N ILE A 263 23.46 30.02 -52.99
CA ILE A 263 23.37 30.08 -54.46
C ILE A 263 22.55 31.27 -54.99
N ALA A 264 21.81 31.96 -54.12
CA ALA A 264 20.96 33.09 -54.50
C ALA A 264 21.77 34.34 -54.84
N ASN A 265 21.24 35.17 -55.74
CA ASN A 265 21.82 36.48 -56.07
C ASN A 265 21.71 37.48 -54.91
N ASP A 266 20.58 37.45 -54.19
CA ASP A 266 20.32 38.27 -53.00
C ASP A 266 19.93 37.32 -51.84
N PRO A 267 20.92 36.84 -51.04
CA PRO A 267 20.68 35.85 -49.97
C PRO A 267 19.66 36.30 -48.92
N ASP A 268 19.61 37.60 -48.63
CA ASP A 268 18.72 38.16 -47.60
C ASP A 268 17.25 38.19 -48.07
N SER A 269 17.00 38.01 -49.37
CA SER A 269 15.66 37.94 -49.94
C SER A 269 15.03 36.54 -49.95
N ILE A 270 15.76 35.52 -49.50
CA ILE A 270 15.29 34.12 -49.53
C ILE A 270 14.30 33.85 -48.39
N GLU A 271 13.09 33.44 -48.77
CA GLU A 271 12.03 33.00 -47.87
C GLU A 271 11.54 31.61 -48.31
N VAL A 272 11.57 30.62 -47.41
CA VAL A 272 10.99 29.29 -47.65
C VAL A 272 9.55 29.30 -47.18
N ASP A 273 8.62 29.03 -48.09
CA ASP A 273 7.18 29.13 -47.83
C ASP A 273 6.61 27.88 -47.18
N ASP A 274 6.98 26.72 -47.71
CA ASP A 274 6.51 25.41 -47.23
C ASP A 274 7.46 24.31 -47.72
N CYS A 275 7.53 23.21 -46.98
CA CYS A 275 8.23 22.01 -47.39
C CYS A 275 7.41 20.75 -47.09
N THR A 276 7.57 19.73 -47.94
CA THR A 276 7.00 18.41 -47.71
C THR A 276 7.63 17.74 -46.50
N LYS A 277 6.98 16.69 -45.97
CA LYS A 277 7.65 15.76 -45.05
C LYS A 277 8.90 15.16 -45.69
N VAL A 278 9.85 14.78 -44.85
CA VAL A 278 11.08 14.10 -45.29
C VAL A 278 10.77 12.69 -45.78
N TYR A 279 11.26 12.37 -46.97
CA TYR A 279 11.25 11.05 -47.55
C TYR A 279 12.67 10.46 -47.57
N HIS A 280 12.77 9.13 -47.54
CA HIS A 280 14.06 8.44 -47.70
C HIS A 280 14.14 7.88 -49.12
N ILE A 281 15.23 8.20 -49.83
CA ILE A 281 15.55 7.66 -51.15
C ILE A 281 16.95 7.03 -51.14
N GLU A 282 17.33 6.32 -52.20
CA GLU A 282 18.63 5.62 -52.25
C GLU A 282 19.85 6.55 -52.13
N SER A 283 19.70 7.84 -52.46
CA SER A 283 20.76 8.85 -52.40
C SER A 283 20.76 9.72 -51.14
N GLY A 284 19.82 9.53 -50.21
CA GLY A 284 19.74 10.30 -48.96
C GLY A 284 18.31 10.69 -48.57
N TRP A 285 18.18 11.84 -47.93
CA TRP A 285 16.90 12.41 -47.52
C TRP A 285 16.35 13.32 -48.60
N LEU A 286 15.06 13.23 -48.93
CA LEU A 286 14.42 14.01 -49.98
C LEU A 286 13.33 14.89 -49.36
N VAL A 287 13.38 16.18 -49.67
CA VAL A 287 12.36 17.16 -49.28
C VAL A 287 12.00 18.02 -50.49
N GLY A 288 10.72 18.30 -50.70
CA GLY A 288 10.27 19.28 -51.68
C GLY A 288 10.01 20.59 -50.96
N CYS A 289 10.53 21.71 -51.44
CA CYS A 289 10.29 23.02 -50.84
C CYS A 289 9.86 24.05 -51.88
N GLU A 290 8.93 24.90 -51.48
CA GLU A 290 8.55 26.11 -52.19
C GLU A 290 9.23 27.31 -51.53
N TYR A 291 9.83 28.18 -52.33
CA TYR A 291 10.57 29.33 -51.82
C TYR A 291 10.49 30.53 -52.77
N ARG A 292 10.75 31.71 -52.22
CA ARG A 292 10.77 32.99 -52.93
C ARG A 292 12.12 33.67 -52.75
N GLY A 293 12.55 34.40 -53.78
CA GLY A 293 13.79 35.16 -53.76
C GLY A 293 13.86 36.23 -54.85
N ARG A 294 14.68 37.25 -54.64
CA ARG A 294 14.91 38.34 -55.59
C ARG A 294 15.87 37.89 -56.70
N ASN A 295 15.45 38.05 -57.95
CA ASN A 295 16.27 37.76 -59.12
C ASN A 295 17.26 38.91 -59.44
N ALA A 296 18.13 38.71 -60.43
CA ALA A 296 19.13 39.69 -60.85
C ALA A 296 18.55 41.03 -61.35
N PHE A 297 17.27 41.08 -61.71
CA PHE A 297 16.56 42.29 -62.15
C PHE A 297 15.80 42.98 -61.00
N GLY A 298 15.97 42.51 -59.77
CA GLY A 298 15.33 43.08 -58.58
C GLY A 298 13.90 42.62 -58.32
N GLY A 299 13.32 41.74 -59.15
CA GLY A 299 11.96 41.20 -59.00
C GLY A 299 11.91 39.96 -58.10
N MET A 300 10.85 39.82 -57.30
CA MET A 300 10.60 38.61 -56.50
C MET A 300 10.03 37.48 -57.36
N THR A 301 10.61 36.29 -57.25
CA THR A 301 10.17 35.09 -57.98
C THR A 301 9.95 33.92 -57.03
N ARG A 302 8.91 33.12 -57.28
CA ARG A 302 8.61 31.88 -56.54
C ARG A 302 9.06 30.67 -57.34
N GLN A 303 9.70 29.71 -56.69
CA GLN A 303 10.16 28.46 -57.27
C GLN A 303 9.77 27.29 -56.37
N SER A 304 9.75 26.10 -56.97
CA SER A 304 9.51 24.84 -56.28
C SER A 304 10.53 23.83 -56.77
N ASN A 305 11.23 23.20 -55.86
CA ASN A 305 12.30 22.25 -56.17
C ASN A 305 12.36 21.15 -55.12
N TRP A 306 12.95 20.02 -55.51
CA TRP A 306 13.24 18.91 -54.60
C TRP A 306 14.73 18.93 -54.24
N PHE A 307 15.04 18.65 -52.98
CA PHE A 307 16.39 18.70 -52.44
C PHE A 307 16.77 17.36 -51.83
N SER A 308 17.86 16.77 -52.33
CA SER A 308 18.49 15.62 -51.72
C SER A 308 19.50 16.09 -50.66
N ILE A 309 19.35 15.63 -49.44
CA ILE A 309 20.12 16.03 -48.26
C ILE A 309 20.89 14.83 -47.71
N VAL A 310 22.18 15.04 -47.45
CA VAL A 310 23.09 14.08 -46.82
C VAL A 310 23.94 14.84 -45.79
N HIS A 311 24.03 14.32 -44.56
CA HIS A 311 24.76 14.94 -43.45
C HIS A 311 24.42 16.44 -43.24
N ASP A 312 23.11 16.76 -43.21
CA ASP A 312 22.59 18.14 -43.07
C ASP A 312 23.06 19.11 -44.17
N GLN A 313 23.36 18.58 -45.37
CA GLN A 313 23.76 19.37 -46.53
C GLN A 313 22.98 18.95 -47.76
N VAL A 314 22.50 19.93 -48.52
CA VAL A 314 21.92 19.68 -49.84
C VAL A 314 23.03 19.26 -50.79
N VAL A 315 22.97 18.02 -51.27
CA VAL A 315 23.91 17.47 -52.26
C VAL A 315 23.40 17.61 -53.69
N GLN A 316 22.07 17.70 -53.87
CA GLN A 316 21.48 17.84 -55.20
C GLN A 316 20.14 18.56 -55.13
N MET A 317 19.93 19.49 -56.06
CA MET A 317 18.64 20.13 -56.32
C MET A 317 18.05 19.56 -57.62
N HIS A 318 16.78 19.17 -57.57
CA HIS A 318 16.02 18.63 -58.70
C HIS A 318 14.87 19.57 -59.06
N HIS A 319 14.44 19.52 -60.31
CA HIS A 319 13.28 20.29 -60.78
C HIS A 319 11.98 19.83 -60.09
N ALA A 320 10.99 20.72 -59.92
CA ALA A 320 9.68 20.39 -59.33
C ALA A 320 9.05 19.13 -59.91
N SER A 321 9.20 18.92 -61.22
CA SER A 321 8.62 17.79 -61.97
C SER A 321 9.37 16.46 -61.80
N ALA A 322 10.51 16.45 -61.11
CA ALA A 322 11.34 15.25 -60.95
C ALA A 322 10.65 14.18 -60.10
N TYR A 323 9.83 14.60 -59.14
CA TYR A 323 9.03 13.72 -58.30
C TYR A 323 7.58 14.20 -58.36
N ARG A 324 6.64 13.26 -58.51
CA ARG A 324 5.21 13.58 -58.46
C ARG A 324 4.81 13.78 -56.99
N PRO A 325 4.02 14.81 -56.67
CA PRO A 325 3.48 15.00 -55.32
C PRO A 325 2.62 13.83 -54.85
#